data_AF-A0A9D4JQ86-F1
#
_entry.id   AF-A0A9D4JQ86-F1
#
_cell.length_a   1.000
_cell.length_b   1.000
_cell.length_c   1.000
_cell.angle_alpha   90.00
_cell.angle_beta   90.00
_cell.angle_gamma   90.00
#
_symmetry.space_group_name_H-M   'P 1'
#
loop_
_entity.id
_entity.type
_entity.pdbx_description
1 polymer ?
#
loop_
_entity_poly.entity_id
_entity_poly.type
_entity_poly.pdbx_seq_one_letter_code
_entity_poly.pdbx_strand_id
1 'polypeptide(L)' 'MTDDSFPCSITSICEIAPGKLVIADMDNKKIKLLDRTYKVVSQLGLNGSPTSLCGVDPNQVAVA' A
#
# COMPACT_ATOMS: atom_id res chain seq x y z
N MET A 1 11.25 -10.77 1.81
CA MET A 1 10.50 -11.61 0.86
C MET A 1 9.05 -11.24 1.03
N THR A 2 8.33 -10.97 -0.06
CA THR A 2 6.90 -10.68 0.00
C THR A 2 6.17 -11.98 0.35
N ASP A 3 5.39 -12.00 1.43
CA ASP A 3 4.51 -13.12 1.80
C ASP A 3 3.18 -13.05 1.01
N ASP A 4 3.27 -12.62 -0.24
CA ASP A 4 2.11 -12.51 -1.13
C ASP A 4 1.67 -13.90 -1.55
N SER A 5 0.36 -14.13 -1.49
CA SER A 5 -0.27 -15.37 -1.94
C SER A 5 -0.71 -15.28 -3.39
N PHE A 6 -0.83 -14.06 -3.93
CA PHE A 6 -1.31 -13.76 -5.27
C PHE A 6 -0.41 -12.71 -5.95
N PRO A 7 -0.40 -12.62 -7.29
CA PRO A 7 0.15 -11.45 -7.98
C PRO A 7 -0.48 -10.16 -7.44
N CYS A 8 0.31 -9.08 -7.36
CA CYS A 8 -0.19 -7.79 -6.91
C CYS A 8 -1.38 -7.32 -7.76
N SER A 9 -2.49 -6.99 -7.10
CA SER A 9 -3.69 -6.42 -7.72
C SER A 9 -3.88 -5.01 -7.17
N ILE A 10 -3.25 -4.03 -7.85
CA ILE A 10 -3.15 -2.66 -7.33
C ILE A 10 -4.40 -1.86 -7.70
N THR A 11 -5.16 -1.43 -6.69
CA THR A 11 -6.40 -0.67 -6.85
C THR A 11 -6.21 0.82 -6.61
N SER A 12 -5.22 1.20 -5.81
CA SER A 12 -4.96 2.60 -5.46
C SER A 12 -3.49 2.83 -5.11
N ILE A 13 -3.02 4.05 -5.36
CA ILE A 13 -1.68 4.54 -5.00
C ILE A 13 -1.82 5.94 -4.39
N CYS A 14 -1.05 6.21 -3.35
CA CYS A 14 -1.01 7.51 -2.68
C CYS A 14 0.43 7.87 -2.29
N GLU A 15 0.92 9.03 -2.72
CA GLU A 15 2.17 9.58 -2.22
C GLU A 15 1.89 10.40 -0.95
N ILE A 16 2.18 9.82 0.23
CA ILE A 16 1.92 10.48 1.52
C ILE A 16 3.00 11.50 1.88
N ALA A 17 4.22 11.31 1.37
CA ALA A 17 5.35 12.24 1.51
C ALA A 17 6.33 12.04 0.33
N PRO A 18 7.23 13.00 0.04
CA PRO A 18 8.12 12.91 -1.11
C PRO A 18 8.94 11.61 -1.18
N GLY A 19 8.54 10.69 -2.07
CA GLY A 19 9.16 9.38 -2.24
C GLY A 19 8.72 8.30 -1.27
N LYS A 20 7.61 8.50 -0.55
CA LYS A 20 6.90 7.49 0.23
C LYS A 20 5.56 7.21 -0.43
N LEU A 21 5.52 6.12 -1.18
CA LEU A 21 4.33 5.69 -1.92
C LEU A 21 3.64 4.57 -1.16
N VAL A 22 2.35 4.71 -0.91
CA VAL A 22 1.52 3.62 -0.38
C VAL A 22 0.65 3.08 -1.50
N ILE A 23 0.65 1.76 -1.68
CA ILE A 23 -0.23 1.08 -2.64
C ILE A 23 -1.20 0.14 -1.91
N ALA A 24 -2.41 0.05 -2.43
CA ALA A 24 -3.41 -0.93 -2.01
C ALA A 24 -3.29 -2.16 -2.91
N ASP A 25 -2.98 -3.31 -2.31
CA ASP A 25 -2.92 -4.61 -2.97
C ASP A 25 -4.15 -5.43 -2.53
N MET A 26 -5.16 -5.42 -3.40
CA MET A 26 -6.50 -5.89 -3.12
C MET A 26 -6.56 -7.40 -2.86
N ASP A 27 -5.91 -8.18 -3.73
CA ASP A 27 -5.97 -9.64 -3.70
C ASP A 27 -5.12 -10.21 -2.56
N ASN A 28 -3.99 -9.56 -2.26
CA ASN A 28 -3.19 -9.91 -1.09
C ASN A 28 -3.71 -9.30 0.22
N LYS A 29 -4.77 -8.49 0.18
CA LYS A 29 -5.37 -7.82 1.35
C LYS A 29 -4.33 -7.04 2.16
N LYS A 30 -3.51 -6.24 1.47
CA LYS A 30 -2.40 -5.49 2.08
C LYS A 30 -2.38 -4.06 1.61
N ILE A 31 -1.82 -3.19 2.43
CA ILE A 31 -1.19 -1.95 1.96
C ILE A 31 0.33 -2.11 2.05
N LYS A 32 1.04 -1.55 1.07
CA LYS A 32 2.50 -1.63 0.99
C LYS A 32 3.08 -0.22 0.87
N LEU A 33 4.10 0.06 1.68
CA LEU A 33 4.91 1.27 1.59
C LEU A 33 6.12 1.00 0.71
N LEU A 34 6.29 1.82 -0.31
CA LEU A 34 7.38 1.79 -1.26
C LEU A 34 8.26 3.03 -1.09
N ASP A 35 9.56 2.84 -1.28
CA ASP A 35 10.52 3.94 -1.40
C ASP A 35 10.60 4.48 -2.84
N ARG A 36 11.49 5.46 -3.08
CA ARG A 36 11.74 6.07 -4.41
C ARG A 36 12.27 5.11 -5.46
N THR A 37 12.75 3.94 -5.06
CA THR A 37 13.22 2.88 -5.96
C THR A 37 12.13 1.85 -6.24
N TYR A 38 10.90 2.11 -5.79
CA TYR A 38 9.74 1.22 -5.88
C TYR A 38 9.91 -0.08 -5.10
N LYS A 39 10.87 -0.14 -4.17
CA LYS A 39 11.06 -1.29 -3.31
C LYS A 39 10.05 -1.23 -2.16
N VAL A 40 9.37 -2.34 -1.88
CA VAL A 40 8.54 -2.47 -0.69
C VAL A 40 9.43 -2.44 0.56
N VAL A 41 9.26 -1.41 1.39
CA VAL A 41 10.02 -1.21 2.64
C VAL A 41 9.19 -1.53 3.88
N SER A 42 7.86 -1.53 3.77
CA SER A 42 6.94 -1.97 4.82
C SER A 42 5.62 -2.44 4.22
N GLN A 43 4.87 -3.24 4.96
CA GLN A 43 3.55 -3.69 4.58
C GLN A 43 2.68 -3.95 5.80
N LEU A 44 1.36 -3.86 5.62
CA LEU A 44 0.36 -4.15 6.64
C LEU A 44 -0.73 -5.02 6.02
N GLY A 45 -0.99 -6.18 6.64
CA GLY A 45 -2.13 -7.03 6.31
C GLY A 45 -3.43 -6.45 6.85
N LEU A 46 -4.50 -6.59 6.07
CA LEU A 46 -5.83 -6.11 6.38
C LEU A 46 -6.82 -7.28 6.44
N ASN A 47 -7.88 -7.11 7.21
CA ASN A 47 -8.98 -8.08 7.25
C ASN A 47 -9.90 -7.98 6.01
N GLY A 48 -9.79 -6.90 5.22
CA GLY A 48 -10.54 -6.65 4.00
C GLY A 48 -9.65 -6.40 2.78
N SER A 49 -10.27 -6.31 1.61
CA SER A 49 -9.59 -6.03 0.34
C SER A 49 -9.60 -4.52 0.07
N PRO A 50 -8.45 -3.83 0.17
CA PRO A 50 -8.41 -2.38 -0.01
C PRO A 50 -8.66 -2.01 -1.47
N THR A 51 -9.49 -0.99 -1.68
CA THR A 51 -9.89 -0.48 -3.00
C THR A 51 -9.49 0.97 -3.21
N SER A 52 -9.32 1.74 -2.13
CA SER A 52 -8.95 3.15 -2.20
C SER A 52 -8.04 3.57 -1.05
N LEU A 53 -7.14 4.51 -1.33
CA LEU A 53 -6.24 5.13 -0.37
C LEU A 53 -6.39 6.66 -0.44
N CYS A 54 -6.35 7.31 0.73
CA CYS A 54 -6.29 8.76 0.83
C CYS A 54 -5.24 9.17 1.85
N GLY A 55 -4.27 9.99 1.45
CA GLY A 55 -3.28 10.54 2.38
C GLY A 55 -3.95 11.47 3.38
N VAL A 56 -3.73 11.23 4.66
CA VAL A 56 -4.22 12.10 5.74
C VAL A 56 -3.12 13.08 6.14
N ASP A 57 -1.90 12.56 6.32
CA ASP A 57 -0.69 13.33 6.62
C ASP A 57 0.57 12.53 6.18
N PRO A 58 1.80 13.06 6.34
CA PRO A 58 3.03 12.39 5.89
C PRO A 58 3.32 10.99 6.44
N ASN A 59 2.59 10.54 7.47
CA ASN A 59 2.73 9.25 8.11
C ASN A 59 1.41 8.46 8.19
N GLN A 60 0.30 9.00 7.67
CA GLN A 60 -1.03 8.40 7.80
C GLN A 60 -1.77 8.32 6.46
N VAL A 61 -2.44 7.19 6.25
CA VAL A 61 -3.30 6.95 5.10
C VAL A 61 -4.63 6.39 5.60
N ALA A 62 -5.74 6.90 5.06
CA ALA A 62 -7.06 6.31 5.19
C ALA A 62 -7.24 5.24 4.10
N VAL A 63 -7.92 4.14 4.44
CA VAL A 63 -8.12 2.99 3.56
C VAL A 63 -9.61 2.65 3.50
N ALA A 64 -10.12 2.37 2.31
CA ALA A 64 -11.48 1.87 2.07
C ALA A 64 -11.47 0.48 1.44
#